data_AF-A0A485CXS6-F1
#
_entry.id   AF-A0A485CXS6-F1
#
_cell.length_a   1.000
_cell.length_b   1.000
_cell.length_c   1.000
_cell.angle_alpha   90.00
_cell.angle_beta   90.00
_cell.angle_gamma   90.00
#
_symmetry.space_group_name_H-M   'P 1'
#
loop_
_entity.id
_entity.type
_entity.pdbx_description
1 polymer ?
#
loop_
_entity_poly.entity_id
_entity_poly.type
_entity_poly.pdbx_seq_one_letter_code
_entity_poly.pdbx_strand_id
1 'polypeptide(L)'
;MTFMLAEVLTQAISQINSPEQRIRQGHAGIPRQLRHIILTVPPGMPMAERCVLDERMRQAVGLVWKSLRWHNGENDPYEDEQEDHTQGSIKIPLPKIRVEWDEGLFARSWSTLYTEINQNFAGHPEEFFNAIGRADRDNRESITIASIDIGGGTTDLVITDYRLDRNGLAGGGANVHIIPHQRFRDSFKIAGDDILLDVDSVIYPGLL
;
A
#
# COMPACT_ATOMS: atom_id res chain seq x y z
N MET A 1 -15.67 -8.21 8.80
CA MET A 1 -14.33 -7.74 8.38
C MET A 1 -13.26 -7.92 9.46
N THR A 2 -13.54 -7.59 10.73
CA THR A 2 -12.56 -7.70 11.83
C THR A 2 -11.84 -9.06 11.94
N PHE A 3 -12.55 -10.19 11.81
CA PHE A 3 -11.93 -11.52 11.85
C PHE A 3 -10.95 -11.77 10.70
N MET A 4 -11.29 -11.30 9.48
CA MET A 4 -10.40 -11.41 8.33
C MET A 4 -9.14 -10.55 8.53
N LEU A 5 -9.29 -9.33 9.04
CA LEU A 5 -8.15 -8.47 9.39
C LEU A 5 -7.30 -9.07 10.52
N ALA A 6 -7.93 -9.69 11.52
CA ALA A 6 -7.23 -10.35 12.63
C ALA A 6 -6.43 -11.58 12.14
N GLU A 7 -6.99 -12.34 11.21
CA GLU A 7 -6.29 -13.45 10.55
C GLU A 7 -5.06 -12.94 9.78
N VAL A 8 -5.24 -11.96 8.89
CA VAL A 8 -4.13 -11.36 8.12
C VAL A 8 -3.06 -10.79 9.04
N LEU A 9 -3.45 -10.11 10.12
CA LEU A 9 -2.54 -9.57 11.13
C LEU A 9 -1.75 -10.69 11.82
N THR A 10 -2.41 -11.78 12.20
CA THR A 10 -1.78 -12.94 12.86
C THR A 10 -0.80 -13.63 11.92
N GLN A 11 -1.15 -13.77 10.64
CA GLN A 11 -0.26 -14.29 9.60
C GLN A 11 0.96 -13.37 9.41
N ALA A 12 0.76 -12.05 9.37
CA ALA A 12 1.87 -11.10 9.26
C ALA A 12 2.83 -11.19 10.46
N ILE A 13 2.31 -11.24 11.68
CA ILE A 13 3.11 -11.41 12.92
C ILE A 13 3.89 -12.72 12.89
N SER A 14 3.26 -13.80 12.41
CA SER A 14 3.89 -15.12 12.28
C SER A 14 4.99 -15.11 11.22
N GLN A 15 4.73 -14.49 10.06
CA GLN A 15 5.66 -14.42 8.94
C GLN A 15 6.91 -13.60 9.29
N ILE A 16 6.78 -12.43 9.91
CA ILE A 16 7.96 -11.62 10.29
C ILE A 16 8.84 -12.32 11.32
N ASN A 17 8.27 -13.27 12.06
CA ASN A 17 8.95 -14.04 13.09
C ASN A 17 9.31 -15.47 12.67
N SER A 18 9.04 -15.85 11.42
CA SER A 18 9.40 -17.18 10.93
C SER A 18 10.93 -17.31 10.84
N PRO A 19 11.49 -18.53 11.08
CA PRO A 19 12.94 -18.74 11.03
C PRO A 19 13.54 -18.32 9.69
N GLU A 20 12.89 -18.67 8.58
CA GLU A 20 13.32 -18.35 7.23
C GLU A 20 13.38 -16.84 7.00
N GLN A 21 12.33 -16.10 7.38
CA GLN A 21 12.28 -14.65 7.22
C GLN A 21 13.37 -13.96 8.05
N ARG A 22 13.58 -14.40 9.30
CA ARG A 22 14.57 -13.84 10.21
C ARG A 22 16.01 -14.10 9.73
N ILE A 23 16.29 -15.25 9.13
CA ILE A 23 17.59 -15.55 8.52
C ILE A 23 17.83 -14.64 7.32
N ARG A 24 16.84 -14.50 6.43
CA ARG A 24 16.94 -13.69 5.21
C ARG A 24 17.20 -12.21 5.48
N GLN A 25 16.63 -11.66 6.55
CA GLN A 25 16.76 -10.25 6.94
C GLN A 25 17.95 -9.98 7.88
N GLY A 26 18.78 -10.99 8.18
CA GLY A 26 19.87 -10.92 9.15
C GLY A 26 19.40 -10.84 10.61
N HIS A 27 20.33 -10.93 11.57
CA HIS A 27 20.03 -10.86 13.01
C HIS A 27 18.95 -11.86 13.46
N ALA A 28 19.09 -13.13 13.08
CA ALA A 28 18.04 -14.14 13.23
C ALA A 28 17.60 -14.40 14.69
N GLY A 29 18.47 -14.11 15.65
CA GLY A 29 18.17 -14.25 17.09
C GLY A 29 17.30 -13.13 17.69
N ILE A 30 16.97 -12.08 16.93
CA ILE A 30 16.21 -10.94 17.43
C ILE A 30 14.73 -11.06 17.00
N PRO A 31 13.76 -11.02 17.93
CA PRO A 31 12.34 -11.04 17.59
C PRO A 31 11.93 -9.76 16.85
N ARG A 32 11.01 -9.90 15.88
CA ARG A 32 10.50 -8.79 15.08
C ARG A 32 9.15 -8.32 15.65
N GLN A 33 9.01 -7.01 15.80
CA GLN A 33 7.80 -6.36 16.28
C GLN A 33 7.18 -5.52 15.16
N LEU A 34 5.87 -5.62 15.02
CA LEU A 34 5.11 -4.84 14.05
C LEU A 34 4.85 -3.44 14.62
N ARG A 35 5.41 -2.40 13.98
CA ARG A 35 5.29 -1.01 14.44
C ARG A 35 4.32 -0.15 13.66
N HIS A 36 4.07 -0.51 12.41
CA HIS A 36 3.23 0.26 11.50
C HIS A 36 2.42 -0.68 10.62
N ILE A 37 1.14 -0.36 10.45
CA ILE A 37 0.24 -1.04 9.53
C ILE A 37 -0.32 0.02 8.59
N ILE A 38 -0.07 -0.16 7.30
CA ILE A 38 -0.60 0.70 6.25
C ILE A 38 -1.57 -0.15 5.43
N LEU A 39 -2.83 0.26 5.42
CA LEU A 39 -3.87 -0.36 4.61
C LEU A 39 -4.08 0.50 3.36
N THR A 40 -3.79 -0.08 2.20
CA THR A 40 -4.08 0.50 0.89
C THR A 40 -5.55 0.26 0.55
N VAL A 41 -6.26 1.27 0.03
CA VAL A 41 -7.70 1.17 -0.25
C VAL A 41 -8.05 1.66 -1.66
N PRO A 42 -9.03 1.04 -2.33
CA PRO A 42 -9.43 1.42 -3.68
C PRO A 42 -9.66 2.90 -3.86
N PRO A 43 -9.35 3.45 -5.05
CA PRO A 43 -9.48 4.86 -5.25
C PRO A 43 -10.88 5.40 -5.19
N GLY A 44 -11.86 4.59 -5.57
CA GLY A 44 -13.27 4.89 -5.40
C GLY A 44 -13.80 4.75 -3.97
N MET A 45 -13.02 4.22 -3.00
CA MET A 45 -13.54 3.93 -1.66
C MET A 45 -13.97 5.21 -0.93
N PRO A 46 -15.25 5.37 -0.54
CA PRO A 46 -15.74 6.53 0.20
C PRO A 46 -15.04 6.72 1.56
N MET A 47 -14.97 7.96 2.04
CA MET A 47 -14.37 8.28 3.34
C MET A 47 -15.03 7.52 4.51
N ALA A 48 -16.34 7.31 4.44
CA ALA A 48 -17.08 6.55 5.45
C ALA A 48 -16.60 5.09 5.53
N GLU A 49 -16.40 4.43 4.38
CA GLU A 49 -15.89 3.06 4.34
C GLU A 49 -14.44 2.96 4.83
N ARG A 50 -13.61 3.96 4.52
CA ARG A 50 -12.23 4.05 5.06
C ARG A 50 -12.23 4.18 6.57
N CYS A 51 -13.11 5.00 7.13
CA CYS A 51 -13.26 5.17 8.57
C CYS A 51 -13.66 3.85 9.25
N VAL A 52 -14.63 3.13 8.65
CA VAL A 52 -15.02 1.80 9.14
C VAL A 52 -13.85 0.82 9.06
N LEU A 53 -13.07 0.83 7.98
CA LEU A 53 -11.90 -0.04 7.84
C LEU A 53 -10.83 0.25 8.90
N ASP A 54 -10.55 1.51 9.20
CA ASP A 54 -9.63 1.92 10.27
C ASP A 54 -10.10 1.39 11.64
N GLU A 55 -11.38 1.59 11.96
CA GLU A 55 -11.98 1.12 13.20
C GLU A 55 -11.93 -0.42 13.31
N ARG A 56 -12.25 -1.14 12.22
CA ARG A 56 -12.16 -2.61 12.20
C ARG A 56 -10.74 -3.10 12.36
N MET A 57 -9.75 -2.39 11.82
CA MET A 57 -8.33 -2.73 12.00
C MET A 57 -7.89 -2.51 13.45
N ARG A 58 -8.34 -1.43 14.11
CA ARG A 58 -8.08 -1.19 15.54
C ARG A 58 -8.65 -2.31 16.40
N GLN A 59 -9.91 -2.67 16.17
CA GLN A 59 -10.57 -3.79 16.85
C GLN A 59 -9.83 -5.13 16.62
N ALA A 60 -9.34 -5.36 15.39
CA ALA A 60 -8.57 -6.56 15.07
C ALA A 60 -7.24 -6.61 15.83
N VAL A 61 -6.50 -5.49 15.91
CA VAL A 61 -5.28 -5.40 16.73
C VAL A 61 -5.62 -5.67 18.20
N GLY A 62 -6.67 -5.05 18.72
CA GLY A 62 -7.09 -5.25 20.11
C GLY A 62 -7.38 -6.72 20.43
N LEU A 63 -8.12 -7.40 19.55
CA LEU A 63 -8.43 -8.82 19.68
C LEU A 63 -7.18 -9.70 19.66
N VAL A 64 -6.26 -9.46 18.73
CA VAL A 64 -5.01 -10.23 18.61
C VAL A 64 -4.09 -9.99 19.80
N TRP A 65 -3.93 -8.75 20.26
CA TRP A 65 -3.07 -8.41 21.40
C TRP A 65 -3.57 -9.05 22.71
N LYS A 66 -4.87 -9.03 22.96
CA LYS A 66 -5.47 -9.71 24.13
C LYS A 66 -5.30 -11.23 24.03
N SER A 67 -5.54 -11.79 22.85
CA SER A 67 -5.42 -13.24 22.60
C SER A 67 -3.99 -13.76 22.79
N LEU A 68 -2.99 -12.96 22.40
CA LEU A 68 -1.55 -13.25 22.59
C LEU A 68 -1.03 -12.86 23.98
N ARG A 69 -1.89 -12.34 24.88
CA ARG A 69 -1.53 -11.84 26.22
C ARG A 69 -0.47 -10.74 26.20
N TRP A 70 -0.45 -9.96 25.12
CA TRP A 70 0.39 -8.78 24.94
C TRP A 70 -0.24 -7.53 25.53
N HIS A 71 -1.55 -7.57 25.80
CA HIS A 71 -2.29 -6.61 26.60
C HIS A 71 -3.05 -7.36 27.69
N ASN A 72 -3.00 -6.86 28.92
CA ASN A 72 -3.63 -7.46 30.10
C ASN A 72 -4.85 -6.65 30.62
N GLY A 73 -5.21 -5.55 29.95
CA GLY A 73 -6.34 -4.70 30.34
C GLY A 73 -7.67 -5.20 29.78
N GLU A 74 -8.78 -4.77 30.38
CA GLU A 74 -10.13 -5.08 29.90
C GLU A 74 -10.57 -4.11 28.78
N ASN A 75 -10.04 -2.89 28.74
CA ASN A 75 -10.38 -1.83 27.78
C ASN A 75 -9.74 -2.05 26.40
N ASP A 76 -10.06 -1.19 25.42
CA ASP A 76 -9.34 -1.19 24.14
C ASP A 76 -7.86 -0.83 24.37
N PRO A 77 -6.90 -1.61 23.83
CA PRO A 77 -5.48 -1.28 23.98
C PRO A 77 -5.10 0.13 23.51
N TYR A 78 -5.79 0.70 22.52
CA TYR A 78 -5.54 2.07 22.04
C TYR A 78 -6.09 3.16 22.96
N GLU A 79 -7.06 2.84 23.82
CA GLU A 79 -7.53 3.74 24.89
C GLU A 79 -6.55 3.69 26.06
N ASP A 80 -6.11 2.49 26.46
CA ASP A 80 -5.12 2.30 27.52
C ASP A 80 -3.72 2.86 27.16
N GLU A 81 -3.38 3.00 25.87
CA GLU A 81 -2.15 3.66 25.43
C GLU A 81 -2.17 5.18 25.71
N GLN A 82 -3.35 5.81 25.68
CA GLN A 82 -3.53 7.25 25.88
C GLN A 82 -3.59 7.63 27.37
N GLU A 83 -3.98 6.69 28.22
CA GLU A 83 -4.03 6.87 29.67
C GLU A 83 -2.69 6.46 30.31
N ASP A 84 -1.90 7.44 30.78
CA ASP A 84 -0.58 7.20 31.41
C ASP A 84 -0.60 6.21 32.59
N HIS A 85 -1.76 6.01 33.22
CA HIS A 85 -1.93 5.08 34.33
C HIS A 85 -2.12 3.61 33.91
N THR A 86 -2.55 3.33 32.68
CA THR A 86 -2.84 1.97 32.18
C THR A 86 -1.83 1.45 31.16
N GLN A 87 -0.83 2.26 30.76
CA GLN A 87 0.28 1.86 29.90
C GLN A 87 1.03 0.59 30.38
N GLY A 88 1.10 0.35 31.69
CA GLY A 88 1.72 -0.85 32.27
C GLY A 88 1.01 -2.18 31.89
N SER A 89 -0.20 -2.10 31.32
CA SER A 89 -0.94 -3.27 30.84
C SER A 89 -0.49 -3.74 29.45
N ILE A 90 0.24 -2.92 28.69
CA ILE A 90 0.73 -3.20 27.33
C ILE A 90 2.18 -3.72 27.42
N LYS A 91 2.39 -5.00 27.09
CA LYS A 91 3.73 -5.62 27.07
C LYS A 91 4.45 -5.40 25.74
N ILE A 92 3.71 -5.43 24.63
CA ILE A 92 4.25 -5.24 23.29
C ILE A 92 3.61 -3.98 22.70
N PRO A 93 4.41 -2.98 22.27
CA PRO A 93 3.89 -1.74 21.71
C PRO A 93 2.89 -1.97 20.58
N LEU A 94 1.85 -1.14 20.53
CA LEU A 94 0.84 -1.20 19.49
C LEU A 94 1.37 -0.64 18.16
N PRO A 95 0.97 -1.22 17.02
CA PRO A 95 1.30 -0.68 15.72
C PRO A 95 0.51 0.59 15.44
N LYS A 96 1.13 1.59 14.84
CA LYS A 96 0.41 2.76 14.29
C LYS A 96 -0.31 2.35 13.01
N ILE A 97 -1.62 2.50 12.99
CA ILE A 97 -2.47 2.21 11.83
C ILE A 97 -2.61 3.48 10.97
N ARG A 98 -2.50 3.32 9.65
CA ARG A 98 -2.86 4.32 8.66
C ARG A 98 -3.68 3.68 7.55
N VAL A 99 -4.90 4.15 7.38
CA VAL A 99 -5.75 3.84 6.21
C VAL A 99 -5.61 4.98 5.22
N GLU A 100 -4.40 5.14 4.71
CA GLU A 100 -4.04 6.20 3.81
C GLU A 100 -3.20 5.60 2.71
N TRP A 101 -3.83 5.12 1.65
CA TRP A 101 -3.20 5.09 0.34
C TRP A 101 -4.26 4.81 -0.72
N ASP A 102 -4.15 5.45 -1.89
CA ASP A 102 -4.77 4.86 -3.07
C ASP A 102 -4.27 3.45 -3.24
N GLU A 103 -5.17 2.54 -3.59
CA GLU A 103 -4.92 1.13 -3.82
C GLU A 103 -3.78 1.01 -4.78
N GLY A 104 -2.57 0.86 -4.22
CA GLY A 104 -1.39 0.36 -4.86
C GLY A 104 -1.02 0.96 -6.22
N LEU A 105 -1.75 1.87 -6.85
CA LEU A 105 -1.68 2.16 -8.28
C LEU A 105 -0.65 3.22 -8.49
N PHE A 106 -0.74 4.30 -7.71
CA PHE A 106 0.36 5.24 -7.59
C PHE A 106 1.59 4.57 -6.96
N ALA A 107 1.40 3.74 -5.93
CA ALA A 107 2.53 3.07 -5.26
C ALA A 107 3.23 2.05 -6.18
N ARG A 108 2.49 1.37 -7.07
CA ARG A 108 2.97 0.37 -8.04
C ARG A 108 3.55 1.04 -9.26
N SER A 109 2.93 2.09 -9.80
CA SER A 109 3.56 2.89 -10.85
C SER A 109 4.87 3.51 -10.34
N TRP A 110 4.88 4.05 -9.13
CA TRP A 110 6.09 4.58 -8.48
C TRP A 110 7.14 3.50 -8.20
N SER A 111 6.76 2.34 -7.65
CA SER A 111 7.73 1.27 -7.36
C SER A 111 8.28 0.63 -8.64
N THR A 112 7.47 0.54 -9.69
CA THR A 112 7.90 0.11 -11.02
C THR A 112 8.91 1.10 -11.59
N LEU A 113 8.58 2.40 -11.56
CA LEU A 113 9.49 3.47 -11.97
C LEU A 113 10.81 3.41 -11.21
N TYR A 114 10.75 3.32 -9.88
CA TYR A 114 11.93 3.25 -9.03
C TYR A 114 12.78 2.02 -9.34
N THR A 115 12.15 0.85 -9.53
CA THR A 115 12.86 -0.39 -9.86
C THR A 115 13.52 -0.28 -11.22
N GLU A 116 12.81 0.20 -12.22
CA GLU A 116 13.29 0.38 -13.59
C GLU A 116 14.50 1.33 -13.61
N ILE A 117 14.39 2.49 -12.96
CA ILE A 117 15.47 3.48 -12.89
C ILE A 117 16.71 2.89 -12.20
N ASN A 118 16.55 2.18 -11.07
CA ASN A 118 17.69 1.67 -10.33
C ASN A 118 18.32 0.42 -10.96
N GLN A 119 17.52 -0.47 -11.53
CA GLN A 119 18.01 -1.74 -12.08
C GLN A 119 18.47 -1.61 -13.53
N ASN A 120 17.73 -0.87 -14.38
CA ASN A 120 17.99 -0.80 -15.81
C ASN A 120 18.73 0.48 -16.23
N PHE A 121 18.63 1.55 -15.45
CA PHE A 121 19.28 2.84 -15.72
C PHE A 121 20.32 3.23 -14.66
N ALA A 122 20.76 2.27 -13.83
CA ALA A 122 21.81 2.47 -12.82
C ALA A 122 21.59 3.66 -11.86
N GLY A 123 20.33 4.05 -11.64
CA GLY A 123 19.98 5.19 -10.78
C GLY A 123 19.97 6.55 -11.49
N HIS A 124 20.02 6.58 -12.82
CA HIS A 124 19.97 7.80 -13.64
C HIS A 124 18.54 8.08 -14.16
N PRO A 125 17.72 8.85 -13.42
CA PRO A 125 16.34 9.13 -13.83
C PRO A 125 16.25 9.95 -15.13
N GLU A 126 17.25 10.78 -15.44
CA GLU A 126 17.33 11.55 -16.68
C GLU A 126 17.40 10.67 -17.94
N GLU A 127 18.11 9.55 -17.88
CA GLU A 127 18.20 8.62 -19.01
C GLU A 127 16.89 7.88 -19.22
N PHE A 128 16.24 7.47 -18.12
CA PHE A 128 14.92 6.85 -18.16
C PHE A 128 13.87 7.79 -18.79
N PHE A 129 13.84 9.06 -18.39
CA PHE A 129 12.91 10.05 -18.95
C PHE A 129 13.18 10.33 -20.42
N ASN A 130 14.45 10.37 -20.84
CA ASN A 130 14.81 10.52 -22.24
C ASN A 130 14.44 9.29 -23.08
N ALA A 131 14.52 8.09 -22.51
CA ALA A 131 14.20 6.83 -23.20
C ALA A 131 12.70 6.62 -23.40
N ILE A 132 11.89 6.93 -22.38
CA ILE A 132 10.43 6.75 -22.40
C ILE A 132 9.70 7.98 -22.96
N GLY A 133 10.32 9.16 -22.91
CA GLY A 133 9.76 10.39 -23.43
C GLY A 133 9.39 10.27 -24.91
N ARG A 134 8.17 10.66 -25.27
CA ARG A 134 7.75 10.66 -26.67
C ARG A 134 8.61 11.64 -27.48
N ALA A 135 9.01 11.23 -28.69
CA ALA A 135 9.87 12.02 -29.57
C ALA A 135 9.26 13.37 -29.99
N ASP A 136 7.92 13.49 -29.95
CA ASP A 136 7.16 14.68 -30.33
C ASP A 136 6.93 15.68 -29.19
N ARG A 137 7.41 15.41 -27.97
CA ARG A 137 7.30 16.33 -26.85
C ARG A 137 8.55 17.20 -26.70
N ASP A 138 8.33 18.52 -26.65
CA ASP A 138 9.39 19.51 -26.38
C ASP A 138 9.93 19.40 -24.94
N ASN A 139 9.08 19.01 -23.98
CA ASN A 139 9.49 18.81 -22.59
C ASN A 139 9.86 17.34 -22.32
N ARG A 140 11.16 17.06 -22.24
CA ARG A 140 11.70 15.73 -21.88
C ARG A 140 11.93 15.54 -20.39
N GLU A 141 11.69 16.56 -19.58
CA GLU A 141 11.79 16.49 -18.12
C GLU A 141 10.47 16.10 -17.46
N SER A 142 9.43 15.79 -18.24
CA SER A 142 8.19 15.23 -17.74
C SER A 142 7.69 14.03 -18.53
N ILE A 143 7.19 13.03 -17.81
CA ILE A 143 6.52 11.86 -18.37
C ILE A 143 5.13 11.74 -17.76
N THR A 144 4.17 11.27 -18.56
CA THR A 144 2.82 10.98 -18.10
C THR A 144 2.62 9.48 -18.15
N ILE A 145 2.25 8.87 -17.03
CA ILE A 145 1.97 7.44 -16.95
C ILE A 145 0.53 7.24 -16.56
N ALA A 146 -0.18 6.44 -17.35
CA ALA A 146 -1.49 5.91 -17.01
C ALA A 146 -1.30 4.49 -16.49
N SER A 147 -1.80 4.22 -15.29
CA SER A 147 -1.81 2.91 -14.67
C SER A 147 -3.25 2.43 -14.53
N ILE A 148 -3.50 1.20 -14.96
CA ILE A 148 -4.80 0.54 -14.88
C ILE A 148 -4.62 -0.71 -14.01
N ASP A 149 -5.43 -0.85 -12.96
CA ASP A 149 -5.53 -2.07 -12.14
C ASP A 149 -6.89 -2.70 -12.38
N ILE A 150 -6.92 -3.93 -12.86
CA ILE A 150 -8.15 -4.67 -13.12
C ILE A 150 -8.27 -5.71 -12.02
N GLY A 151 -9.08 -5.40 -11.01
CA GLY A 151 -9.38 -6.29 -9.92
C GLY A 151 -10.53 -7.26 -10.26
N GLY A 152 -11.01 -7.94 -9.22
CA GLY A 152 -12.14 -8.85 -9.34
C GLY A 152 -13.46 -8.13 -9.63
N GLY A 153 -13.76 -7.05 -8.89
CA GLY A 153 -15.02 -6.31 -9.01
C GLY A 153 -14.87 -4.80 -9.25
N THR A 154 -13.64 -4.30 -9.33
CA THR A 154 -13.35 -2.91 -9.73
C THR A 154 -12.20 -2.86 -10.73
N THR A 155 -12.25 -1.88 -11.62
CA THR A 155 -11.10 -1.46 -12.43
C THR A 155 -10.77 -0.01 -12.08
N ASP A 156 -9.51 0.24 -11.76
CA ASP A 156 -9.05 1.50 -11.22
C ASP A 156 -8.02 2.14 -12.17
N LEU A 157 -8.22 3.40 -12.53
CA LEU A 157 -7.37 4.15 -13.46
C LEU A 157 -6.75 5.36 -12.74
N VAL A 158 -5.42 5.46 -12.79
CA VAL A 158 -4.68 6.62 -12.28
C VAL A 158 -3.76 7.15 -13.38
N ILE A 159 -3.82 8.46 -13.63
CA ILE A 159 -2.90 9.16 -14.53
C ILE A 159 -2.06 10.11 -13.70
N THR A 160 -0.74 9.91 -13.73
CA THR A 160 0.23 10.70 -12.98
C THR A 160 1.27 11.30 -13.92
N ASP A 161 1.48 12.60 -13.77
CA ASP A 161 2.58 13.31 -14.39
C ASP A 161 3.78 13.28 -13.44
N TYR A 162 4.92 12.80 -13.90
CA TYR A 162 6.18 12.82 -13.16
C TYR A 162 7.10 13.87 -13.76
N ARG A 163 7.67 14.73 -12.92
CA ARG A 163 8.60 15.79 -13.35
C ARG A 163 9.96 15.60 -12.69
N LEU A 164 11.04 15.77 -13.46
CA LEU A 164 12.39 15.90 -12.92
C LEU A 164 12.58 17.28 -12.29
N ASP A 165 13.02 17.30 -11.04
CA ASP A 165 13.43 18.50 -10.33
C ASP A 165 14.95 18.47 -10.19
N ARG A 166 15.62 19.21 -11.08
CA ARG A 166 17.08 19.36 -11.11
C ARG A 166 17.57 20.52 -10.24
N ASN A 167 16.70 21.51 -10.03
CA ASN A 167 16.97 22.68 -9.21
C ASN A 167 16.21 22.53 -7.89
N GLY A 168 16.75 21.70 -7.00
CA GLY A 168 16.12 21.42 -5.71
C GLY A 168 15.61 22.72 -5.06
N LEU A 169 14.30 22.75 -4.79
CA LEU A 169 13.67 23.77 -3.95
C LEU A 169 14.27 23.82 -2.53
N ALA A 170 15.23 22.95 -2.21
CA ALA A 170 16.12 23.02 -1.07
C ALA A 170 17.56 22.65 -1.47
N GLY A 171 18.32 23.62 -1.99
CA GLY A 171 19.78 23.71 -1.89
C GLY A 171 20.64 22.47 -2.22
N GLY A 172 21.30 22.51 -3.39
CA GLY A 172 22.71 22.10 -3.52
C GLY A 172 23.06 20.62 -3.33
N GLY A 173 22.36 19.70 -3.99
CA GLY A 173 22.78 18.30 -4.13
C GLY A 173 22.75 17.87 -5.60
N ALA A 174 23.69 17.02 -6.02
CA ALA A 174 23.76 16.44 -7.37
C ALA A 174 22.65 15.39 -7.66
N ASN A 175 21.68 15.25 -6.76
CA ASN A 175 20.62 14.24 -6.86
C ASN A 175 19.39 14.84 -7.52
N VAL A 176 18.98 14.26 -8.66
CA VAL A 176 17.75 14.62 -9.36
C VAL A 176 16.56 14.00 -8.62
N HIS A 177 15.55 14.82 -8.30
CA HIS A 177 14.34 14.35 -7.65
C HIS A 177 13.20 14.17 -8.65
N ILE A 178 12.37 13.14 -8.46
CA ILE A 178 11.15 12.96 -9.26
C ILE A 178 9.96 13.43 -8.42
N ILE A 179 9.22 14.40 -8.95
CA ILE A 179 8.03 14.94 -8.31
C ILE A 179 6.78 14.41 -9.04
N PRO A 180 5.97 13.58 -8.38
CA PRO A 180 4.71 13.10 -8.92
C PRO A 180 3.59 14.15 -8.75
N HIS A 181 2.78 14.31 -9.79
CA HIS A 181 1.56 15.10 -9.78
C HIS A 181 0.42 14.25 -10.36
N GLN A 182 -0.47 13.78 -9.50
CA GLN A 182 -1.64 13.01 -9.93
C GLN A 182 -2.60 13.91 -10.69
N ARG A 183 -2.82 13.60 -11.97
CA ARG A 183 -3.69 14.37 -12.87
C ARG A 183 -5.13 13.89 -12.83
N PHE A 184 -5.32 12.58 -12.81
CA PHE A 184 -6.64 11.98 -12.90
C PHE A 184 -6.68 10.66 -12.12
N ARG A 185 -7.85 10.35 -11.58
CA ARG A 185 -8.11 9.13 -10.83
C ARG A 185 -9.60 8.81 -10.95
N ASP A 186 -9.89 7.57 -11.30
CA ASP A 186 -11.26 7.06 -11.39
C ASP A 186 -11.33 5.57 -11.07
N SER A 187 -12.53 5.10 -10.76
CA SER A 187 -12.84 3.73 -10.38
C SER A 187 -14.12 3.27 -11.06
N PHE A 188 -14.05 2.15 -11.76
CA PHE A 188 -15.14 1.58 -12.53
C PHE A 188 -15.60 0.26 -11.91
N LYS A 189 -16.89 -0.03 -12.01
CA LYS A 189 -17.48 -1.32 -11.60
C LYS A 189 -17.40 -2.41 -12.68
N ILE A 190 -16.78 -2.10 -13.82
CA ILE A 190 -16.53 -3.08 -14.87
C ILE A 190 -15.19 -3.72 -14.57
N ALA A 191 -15.16 -5.03 -14.31
CA ALA A 191 -13.95 -5.69 -13.81
C ALA A 191 -13.81 -7.15 -14.29
N GLY A 192 -12.96 -7.92 -13.62
CA GLY A 192 -12.68 -9.31 -13.97
C GLY A 192 -13.89 -10.22 -13.86
N ASP A 193 -14.84 -9.94 -12.96
CA ASP A 193 -16.10 -10.67 -12.84
C ASP A 193 -17.00 -10.51 -14.07
N ASP A 194 -17.11 -9.31 -14.63
CA ASP A 194 -17.82 -9.10 -15.91
C ASP A 194 -17.15 -9.85 -17.06
N ILE A 195 -15.81 -9.86 -17.11
CA ILE A 195 -15.05 -10.63 -18.11
C ILE A 195 -15.35 -12.14 -17.97
N LEU A 196 -15.42 -12.64 -16.73
CA LEU A 196 -15.78 -14.04 -16.48
C LEU A 196 -17.21 -14.36 -16.88
N LEU A 197 -18.17 -13.47 -16.60
CA LEU A 197 -19.57 -13.63 -17.02
C LEU A 197 -19.69 -13.72 -18.55
N ASP A 198 -18.95 -12.88 -19.28
CA ASP A 198 -18.92 -12.92 -20.75
C ASP A 198 -18.36 -14.25 -21.26
N VAL A 199 -17.29 -14.78 -20.64
CA VAL A 199 -16.72 -16.08 -21.01
C VAL A 199 -17.68 -17.23 -20.71
N ASP A 200 -18.36 -17.21 -19.56
CA ASP A 200 -19.34 -18.24 -19.18
C ASP A 200 -20.51 -18.29 -20.17
N SER A 201 -20.96 -17.14 -20.68
CA SER A 201 -22.01 -17.07 -21.70
C SER A 201 -21.64 -17.79 -23.01
N VAL A 202 -20.33 -17.84 -23.34
CA VAL A 202 -19.81 -18.54 -24.52
C VAL A 202 -19.67 -20.05 -24.26
N ILE A 203 -19.31 -20.44 -23.03
CA ILE A 203 -19.09 -21.85 -22.66
C ILE A 203 -20.41 -22.58 -22.37
N TYR A 204 -21.40 -21.90 -21.78
CA TYR A 204 -22.69 -22.47 -21.40
C TYR A 204 -23.87 -21.66 -21.98
N PRO A 205 -24.09 -21.69 -23.31
CA PRO A 205 -25.09 -20.86 -23.98
C PRO A 205 -26.57 -21.19 -23.68
N GLY A 206 -26.86 -22.04 -22.68
CA GLY A 206 -28.22 -22.49 -22.35
C GLY A 206 -28.58 -22.47 -20.86
N LEU A 207 -27.76 -21.84 -20.01
CA LEU A 207 -27.97 -21.79 -18.55
C LEU A 207 -28.31 -20.39 -18.00
N LEU A 208 -28.49 -19.39 -18.86
CA LEU A 208 -28.94 -18.03 -18.52
C LEU A 208 -30.19 -17.67 -19.32
#